data_AF-A0A969UNF3-F1
#
_entry.id   AF-A0A969UNF3-F1
#
_cell.length_a   1.000
_cell.length_b   1.000
_cell.length_c   1.000
_cell.angle_alpha   90.00
_cell.angle_beta   90.00
_cell.angle_gamma   90.00
#
_symmetry.space_group_name_H-M   'P 1'
#
loop_
_entity.id
_entity.type
_entity.pdbx_description
1 polymer ?
#
loop_
_entity_poly.entity_id
_entity_poly.type
_entity_poly.pdbx_seq_one_letter_code
_entity_poly.pdbx_strand_id
1 'polypeptide(L)'
;MRQPIRRKIMAGMCSIAAWLIVVFIVAHVEATGYPFLVVKRSDYQQLRDRANRSPWKEMKAEAIRQAQHLTYIAEEDNGRDAGYKLRDMMGYTALAYILDPENKANYVNKIKTTLETAIADLQAEHDAAEDGWDTNVPFQGGVFNGILALDIIHNDLSSTELLNIEAAIEPLVNSFVDTWKQGSRSVGALWSLYKGDSAKFTSELQEYNQAWMEGITTDGVYVEGPGYAQARLNDCSREHKSLGMDIWEYHGHHNYYSMIDSSNFMNGFMDIRIHRILDQWFLGILFPNIIF
;
A
#
# COMPACT_ATOMS: atom_id res chain seq x y z
N MET A 1 -46.98 -34.43 -77.41
CA MET A 1 -46.09 -35.34 -78.15
C MET A 1 -44.69 -35.22 -77.54
N ARG A 2 -44.15 -36.30 -76.96
CA ARG A 2 -42.75 -36.59 -76.58
C ARG A 2 -41.97 -35.57 -75.70
N GLN A 3 -41.70 -35.95 -74.45
CA GLN A 3 -40.42 -35.70 -73.74
C GLN A 3 -39.29 -36.56 -74.39
N PRO A 4 -37.95 -36.48 -74.09
CA PRO A 4 -37.32 -36.09 -72.79
C PRO A 4 -35.84 -35.55 -72.78
N ILE A 5 -35.27 -35.40 -71.56
CA ILE A 5 -33.86 -35.61 -71.09
C ILE A 5 -32.85 -34.42 -70.93
N ARG A 6 -32.65 -34.07 -69.64
CA ARG A 6 -31.42 -33.85 -68.80
C ARG A 6 -30.21 -33.02 -69.31
N ARG A 7 -29.74 -32.10 -68.45
CA ARG A 7 -28.47 -32.24 -67.66
C ARG A 7 -28.32 -31.15 -66.57
N LYS A 8 -27.75 -31.57 -65.43
CA LYS A 8 -27.37 -30.78 -64.24
C LYS A 8 -26.15 -29.88 -64.52
N ILE A 9 -25.94 -28.81 -63.74
CA ILE A 9 -24.71 -28.49 -62.97
C ILE A 9 -24.98 -27.32 -62.00
N MET A 10 -24.36 -27.43 -60.81
CA MET A 10 -24.43 -26.56 -59.63
C MET A 10 -23.64 -25.25 -59.78
N ALA A 11 -24.12 -24.19 -59.13
CA ALA A 11 -23.37 -23.12 -58.46
C ALA A 11 -24.42 -22.22 -57.81
N GLY A 12 -24.36 -21.69 -56.59
CA GLY A 12 -23.35 -21.63 -55.55
C GLY A 12 -23.89 -20.55 -54.61
N MET A 13 -24.16 -20.90 -53.35
CA MET A 13 -24.65 -19.98 -52.33
C MET A 13 -23.60 -18.91 -52.03
N CYS A 14 -24.00 -17.64 -51.95
CA CYS A 14 -23.40 -16.65 -51.03
C CYS A 14 -24.15 -15.33 -51.11
N SER A 15 -25.02 -15.06 -50.13
CA SER A 15 -25.32 -13.68 -49.72
C SER A 15 -25.50 -13.68 -48.21
N ILE A 16 -24.39 -13.31 -47.56
CA ILE A 16 -24.25 -13.17 -46.12
C ILE A 16 -25.07 -11.94 -45.73
N ALA A 17 -26.15 -12.17 -44.98
CA ALA A 17 -26.84 -11.12 -44.25
C ALA A 17 -25.93 -10.68 -43.09
N ALA A 18 -25.30 -9.51 -43.25
CA ALA A 18 -24.51 -8.89 -42.20
C ALA A 18 -25.43 -8.34 -41.12
N TRP A 19 -25.59 -9.09 -40.03
CA TRP A 19 -26.15 -8.58 -38.78
C TRP A 19 -25.08 -7.73 -38.09
N LEU A 20 -25.28 -6.41 -38.10
CA LEU A 20 -24.55 -5.46 -37.27
C LEU A 20 -24.98 -5.66 -35.81
N ILE A 21 -24.29 -6.54 -35.10
CA ILE A 21 -24.33 -6.54 -33.64
C ILE A 21 -23.41 -5.42 -33.18
N VAL A 22 -23.99 -4.27 -32.86
CA VAL A 22 -23.29 -3.23 -32.10
C VAL A 22 -23.21 -3.72 -30.66
N VAL A 23 -22.12 -4.40 -30.33
CA VAL A 23 -21.76 -4.67 -28.94
C VAL A 23 -21.30 -3.34 -28.35
N PHE A 24 -22.17 -2.68 -27.59
CA PHE A 24 -21.72 -1.68 -26.63
C PHE A 24 -20.92 -2.41 -25.56
N ILE A 25 -19.59 -2.40 -25.68
CA ILE A 25 -18.72 -2.66 -24.54
C ILE A 25 -18.87 -1.42 -23.66
N VAL A 26 -19.84 -1.45 -22.75
CA VAL A 26 -19.77 -0.61 -21.56
C VAL A 26 -18.59 -1.18 -20.79
N ALA A 27 -17.41 -0.58 -20.96
CA ALA A 27 -16.37 -0.71 -19.98
C ALA A 27 -17.00 -0.23 -18.67
N HIS A 28 -17.33 -1.15 -17.78
CA HIS A 28 -17.40 -0.82 -16.36
C HIS A 28 -15.98 -0.39 -16.02
N VAL A 29 -15.71 0.91 -16.13
CA VAL A 29 -14.80 1.54 -15.19
C VAL A 29 -15.51 1.31 -13.85
N GLU A 30 -15.19 0.19 -13.17
CA GLU A 30 -15.31 0.20 -11.74
C GLU A 30 -14.48 1.41 -11.33
N ALA A 31 -15.15 2.50 -10.92
CA ALA A 31 -14.50 3.48 -10.10
C ALA A 31 -13.85 2.66 -8.99
N THR A 32 -12.52 2.57 -8.99
CA THR A 32 -11.78 1.71 -8.08
C THR A 32 -12.21 2.09 -6.68
N GLY A 33 -13.05 1.25 -6.08
CA GLY A 33 -13.71 1.59 -4.83
C GLY A 33 -12.74 1.46 -3.68
N TYR A 34 -12.57 2.53 -2.89
CA TYR A 34 -11.76 2.51 -1.68
C TYR A 34 -12.30 1.49 -0.64
N PRO A 35 -11.42 0.80 0.11
CA PRO A 35 -9.97 0.77 -0.05
C PRO A 35 -9.53 -0.06 -1.25
N PHE A 36 -8.36 0.28 -1.78
CA PHE A 36 -7.74 -0.50 -2.85
C PHE A 36 -6.22 -0.64 -2.70
N LEU A 37 -5.55 0.08 -1.79
CA LEU A 37 -4.08 0.10 -1.76
C LEU A 37 -3.50 -1.25 -1.33
N VAL A 38 -4.02 -1.82 -0.23
CA VAL A 38 -3.50 -3.07 0.37
C VAL A 38 -4.58 -4.15 0.52
N VAL A 39 -5.84 -3.78 0.40
CA VAL A 39 -7.00 -4.64 0.62
C VAL A 39 -8.22 -4.07 -0.08
N LYS A 40 -9.15 -4.93 -0.48
CA LYS A 40 -10.47 -4.50 -0.94
C LYS A 40 -11.51 -4.73 0.14
N ARG A 41 -12.57 -3.92 0.16
CA ARG A 41 -13.73 -4.11 1.05
C ARG A 41 -14.34 -5.52 0.94
N SER A 42 -14.28 -6.14 -0.24
CA SER A 42 -14.71 -7.52 -0.46
C SER A 42 -13.94 -8.56 0.37
N ASP A 43 -12.72 -8.24 0.80
CA ASP A 43 -11.84 -9.17 1.52
C ASP A 43 -12.11 -9.17 3.04
N TYR A 44 -12.85 -8.18 3.55
CA TYR A 44 -13.04 -7.95 4.99
C TYR A 44 -13.64 -9.14 5.71
N GLN A 45 -14.63 -9.82 5.11
CA GLN A 45 -15.25 -10.98 5.75
C GLN A 45 -14.24 -12.12 5.92
N GLN A 46 -13.45 -12.42 4.89
CA GLN A 46 -12.40 -13.44 4.96
C GLN A 46 -11.37 -13.09 6.04
N LEU A 47 -11.00 -11.81 6.17
CA LEU A 47 -10.03 -11.37 7.18
C LEU A 47 -10.58 -11.51 8.61
N ARG A 48 -11.85 -11.18 8.82
CA ARG A 48 -12.54 -11.38 10.10
C ARG A 48 -12.62 -12.86 10.47
N ASP A 49 -12.94 -13.70 9.49
CA ASP A 49 -13.00 -15.15 9.71
C ASP A 49 -11.63 -15.73 10.06
N ARG A 50 -10.57 -15.26 9.39
CA ARG A 50 -9.17 -15.62 9.69
C ARG A 50 -8.77 -15.18 11.10
N ALA A 51 -9.14 -13.96 11.49
CA ALA A 51 -8.87 -13.39 12.81
C ALA A 51 -9.57 -14.10 13.98
N ASN A 52 -10.36 -15.15 13.73
CA ASN A 52 -10.89 -16.02 14.79
C ASN A 52 -9.95 -17.19 15.16
N ARG A 53 -8.77 -17.29 14.52
CA ARG A 53 -7.80 -18.38 14.73
C ARG A 53 -6.42 -17.81 15.01
N SER A 54 -5.65 -18.47 15.86
CA SER A 54 -4.26 -18.09 16.13
C SER A 54 -3.37 -18.32 14.89
N PRO A 55 -2.36 -17.45 14.65
CA PRO A 55 -1.98 -16.30 15.48
C PRO A 55 -2.87 -15.06 15.27
N TRP A 56 -3.67 -14.98 14.20
CA TRP A 56 -4.44 -13.77 13.83
C TRP A 56 -5.45 -13.30 14.90
N LYS A 57 -5.90 -14.20 15.78
CA LYS A 57 -6.74 -13.87 16.93
C LYS A 57 -6.04 -12.93 17.91
N GLU A 58 -4.80 -13.26 18.27
CA GLU A 58 -3.99 -12.44 19.16
C GLU A 58 -3.69 -11.08 18.52
N MET A 59 -3.49 -11.08 17.20
CA MET A 59 -3.24 -9.89 16.39
C MET A 59 -4.43 -8.93 16.39
N LYS A 60 -5.64 -9.46 16.22
CA LYS A 60 -6.88 -8.70 16.34
C LYS A 60 -7.01 -8.08 17.74
N ALA A 61 -6.77 -8.86 18.79
CA ALA A 61 -6.88 -8.39 20.17
C ALA A 61 -5.89 -7.25 20.46
N GLU A 62 -4.65 -7.39 19.98
CA GLU A 62 -3.61 -6.37 20.10
C GLU A 62 -3.98 -5.09 19.34
N ALA A 63 -4.45 -5.21 18.09
CA ALA A 63 -4.89 -4.05 17.31
C ALA A 63 -6.01 -3.27 17.97
N ILE A 64 -7.03 -3.96 18.50
CA ILE A 64 -8.12 -3.32 19.25
C ILE A 64 -7.58 -2.62 20.49
N ARG A 65 -6.68 -3.28 21.25
CA ARG A 65 -6.09 -2.70 22.47
C ARG A 65 -5.27 -1.44 22.17
N GLN A 66 -4.41 -1.50 21.17
CA GLN A 66 -3.53 -0.38 20.82
C GLN A 66 -4.30 0.79 20.20
N ALA A 67 -5.32 0.52 19.38
CA ALA A 67 -6.21 1.56 18.86
C ALA A 67 -6.93 2.35 19.98
N GLN A 68 -7.17 1.71 21.12
CA GLN A 68 -7.77 2.35 22.31
C GLN A 68 -6.73 3.07 23.19
N HIS A 69 -5.50 2.57 23.25
CA HIS A 69 -4.50 3.02 24.22
C HIS A 69 -3.53 4.08 23.66
N LEU A 70 -3.07 3.90 22.42
CA LEU A 70 -2.13 4.84 21.81
C LEU A 70 -2.81 6.18 21.57
N THR A 71 -2.11 7.25 21.90
CA THR A 71 -2.53 8.64 21.68
C THR A 71 -1.34 9.40 21.15
N TYR A 72 -1.62 10.34 20.25
CA TYR A 72 -0.64 11.28 19.73
C TYR A 72 -0.78 12.57 20.52
N ILE A 73 0.32 13.06 21.07
CA ILE A 73 0.39 14.30 21.86
C ILE A 73 1.53 15.12 21.27
N ALA A 74 1.22 16.19 20.54
CA ALA A 74 2.20 16.99 19.81
C ALA A 74 3.34 17.54 20.70
N GLU A 75 3.04 17.85 21.97
CA GLU A 75 4.04 18.36 22.91
C GLU A 75 4.99 17.27 23.44
N GLU A 76 4.64 15.99 23.32
CA GLU A 76 5.39 14.85 23.86
C GLU A 76 6.03 14.00 22.76
N ASP A 77 5.33 13.82 21.64
CA ASP A 77 5.73 13.01 20.50
C ASP A 77 6.48 13.90 19.48
N ASN A 78 7.80 13.96 19.57
CA ASN A 78 8.66 14.76 18.68
C ASN A 78 9.79 13.95 18.03
N GLY A 79 10.38 14.50 16.97
CA GLY A 79 11.45 13.87 16.19
C GLY A 79 11.04 12.45 15.77
N ARG A 80 11.97 11.50 15.84
CA ARG A 80 11.67 10.13 15.41
C ARG A 80 10.46 9.48 16.09
N ASP A 81 10.17 9.85 17.34
CA ASP A 81 9.12 9.23 18.12
C ASP A 81 7.73 9.64 17.60
N ALA A 82 7.58 10.86 17.08
CA ALA A 82 6.38 11.34 16.40
C ALA A 82 6.02 10.48 15.18
N GLY A 83 7.01 10.21 14.32
CA GLY A 83 6.85 9.38 13.13
C GLY A 83 6.47 7.94 13.49
N TYR A 84 7.13 7.34 14.48
CA TYR A 84 6.81 5.99 14.95
C TYR A 84 5.44 5.91 15.62
N LYS A 85 5.06 6.93 16.39
CA LYS A 85 3.74 7.00 17.01
C LYS A 85 2.65 7.01 15.96
N LEU A 86 2.80 7.88 14.95
CA LEU A 86 1.83 7.96 13.87
C LEU A 86 1.74 6.61 13.13
N ARG A 87 2.88 5.99 12.81
CA ARG A 87 2.94 4.66 12.18
C ARG A 87 2.09 3.65 12.95
N ASP A 88 2.40 3.46 14.23
CA ASP A 88 1.74 2.45 15.07
C ASP A 88 0.25 2.74 15.21
N MET A 89 -0.11 4.00 15.50
CA MET A 89 -1.50 4.40 15.63
C MET A 89 -2.30 4.12 14.36
N MET A 90 -1.77 4.46 13.19
CA MET A 90 -2.48 4.25 11.92
C MET A 90 -2.58 2.77 11.59
N GLY A 91 -1.49 2.01 11.74
CA GLY A 91 -1.48 0.57 11.51
C GLY A 91 -2.49 -0.17 12.38
N TYR A 92 -2.41 -0.03 13.70
CA TYR A 92 -3.30 -0.70 14.64
C TYR A 92 -4.76 -0.26 14.46
N THR A 93 -5.02 1.03 14.30
CA THR A 93 -6.40 1.54 14.22
C THR A 93 -7.07 1.13 12.91
N ALA A 94 -6.34 1.12 11.79
CA ALA A 94 -6.86 0.65 10.52
C ALA A 94 -7.12 -0.87 10.53
N LEU A 95 -6.24 -1.66 11.16
CA LEU A 95 -6.47 -3.09 11.34
C LEU A 95 -7.68 -3.36 12.24
N ALA A 96 -7.82 -2.63 13.34
CA ALA A 96 -8.97 -2.73 14.23
C ALA A 96 -10.28 -2.36 13.51
N TYR A 97 -10.28 -1.31 12.68
CA TYR A 97 -11.41 -0.94 11.83
C TYR A 97 -11.90 -2.12 10.96
N ILE A 98 -10.97 -2.87 10.36
CA ILE A 98 -11.33 -4.01 9.51
C ILE A 98 -11.92 -5.15 10.34
N LEU A 99 -11.29 -5.45 11.49
CA LEU A 99 -11.55 -6.68 12.26
C LEU A 99 -12.61 -6.56 13.35
N ASP A 100 -12.97 -5.34 13.75
CA ASP A 100 -13.96 -5.03 14.77
C ASP A 100 -15.03 -4.04 14.25
N PRO A 101 -15.94 -4.51 13.37
CA PRO A 101 -16.91 -3.64 12.70
C PRO A 101 -17.90 -2.96 13.64
N GLU A 102 -18.11 -3.49 14.84
CA GLU A 102 -19.05 -2.94 15.83
C GLU A 102 -18.55 -1.59 16.38
N ASN A 103 -17.23 -1.40 16.42
CA ASN A 103 -16.58 -0.17 16.89
C ASN A 103 -16.05 0.72 15.77
N LYS A 104 -16.45 0.45 14.52
CA LYS A 104 -15.98 1.14 13.31
C LYS A 104 -15.95 2.66 13.44
N ALA A 105 -17.01 3.28 13.96
CA ALA A 105 -17.10 4.75 14.08
C ALA A 105 -15.99 5.33 14.98
N ASN A 106 -15.61 4.61 16.04
CA ASN A 106 -14.52 5.03 16.94
C ASN A 106 -13.18 5.03 16.22
N TYR A 107 -12.93 4.02 15.39
CA TYR A 107 -11.68 3.91 14.62
C TYR A 107 -11.59 4.95 13.52
N VAL A 108 -12.69 5.23 12.81
CA VAL A 108 -12.76 6.34 11.83
C VAL A 108 -12.41 7.66 12.50
N ASN A 109 -13.05 7.96 13.63
CA ASN A 109 -12.79 9.20 14.35
C ASN A 109 -11.33 9.29 14.82
N LYS A 110 -10.79 8.20 15.38
CA LYS A 110 -9.40 8.15 15.86
C LYS A 110 -8.39 8.37 14.73
N ILE A 111 -8.56 7.73 13.58
CA ILE A 111 -7.69 7.94 12.40
C ILE A 111 -7.78 9.39 11.95
N LYS A 112 -8.99 9.90 11.72
CA LYS A 112 -9.22 11.29 11.28
C LYS A 112 -8.54 12.30 12.21
N THR A 113 -8.88 12.28 13.49
CA THR A 113 -8.36 13.28 14.44
C THR A 113 -6.85 13.18 14.61
N THR A 114 -6.30 11.96 14.56
CA THR A 114 -4.84 11.76 14.66
C THR A 114 -4.14 12.32 13.43
N LEU A 115 -4.65 12.07 12.21
CA LEU A 115 -4.06 12.63 10.99
C LEU A 115 -4.15 14.16 10.95
N GLU A 116 -5.29 14.74 11.36
CA GLU A 116 -5.48 16.19 11.42
C GLU A 116 -4.47 16.88 12.35
N THR A 117 -4.10 16.25 13.47
CA THR A 117 -3.12 16.81 14.42
C THR A 117 -1.69 16.46 14.04
N ALA A 118 -1.39 15.17 13.85
CA ALA A 118 -0.01 14.70 13.67
C ALA A 118 0.61 15.23 12.38
N ILE A 119 -0.12 15.29 11.26
CA ILE A 119 0.49 15.72 9.99
C ILE A 119 0.93 17.20 10.05
N ALA A 120 0.13 18.06 10.68
CA ALA A 120 0.50 19.47 10.86
C ALA A 120 1.74 19.63 11.75
N ASP A 121 1.83 18.82 12.80
CA ASP A 121 2.95 18.81 13.74
C ASP A 121 4.23 18.28 13.09
N LEU A 122 4.15 17.13 12.41
CA LEU A 122 5.26 16.57 11.63
C LEU A 122 5.74 17.55 10.54
N GLN A 123 4.84 18.27 9.86
CA GLN A 123 5.25 19.30 8.89
C GLN A 123 6.05 20.41 9.57
N ALA A 124 5.56 20.93 10.69
CA ALA A 124 6.24 22.01 11.42
C ALA A 124 7.62 21.59 11.91
N GLU A 125 7.76 20.37 12.43
CA GLU A 125 9.06 19.82 12.83
C GLU A 125 10.00 19.57 11.64
N HIS A 126 9.46 19.05 10.55
CA HIS A 126 10.23 18.80 9.33
C HIS A 126 10.79 20.10 8.76
N ASP A 127 9.97 21.16 8.69
CA ASP A 127 10.39 22.48 8.20
C ASP A 127 11.43 23.15 9.12
N ALA A 128 11.37 22.86 10.42
CA ALA A 128 12.30 23.41 11.40
C ALA A 128 13.64 22.65 11.47
N ALA A 129 13.67 21.40 11.01
CA ALA A 129 14.85 20.56 11.04
C ALA A 129 15.69 20.71 9.75
N GLU A 130 16.98 21.01 9.88
CA GLU A 130 17.92 20.92 8.75
C GLU A 130 18.11 19.43 8.36
N ASP A 131 17.44 18.96 7.30
CA ASP A 131 17.59 17.66 6.63
C ASP A 131 17.97 16.48 7.56
N GLY A 132 17.25 16.33 8.67
CA GLY A 132 17.55 15.38 9.72
C GLY A 132 16.98 13.99 9.46
N TRP A 133 17.73 12.94 9.84
CA TRP A 133 17.22 11.56 9.76
C TRP A 133 15.95 11.37 10.60
N ASP A 134 15.93 11.94 11.81
CA ASP A 134 14.84 11.79 12.79
C ASP A 134 13.50 12.40 12.32
N THR A 135 13.54 13.41 11.44
CA THR A 135 12.36 14.09 10.88
C THR A 135 12.10 13.72 9.41
N ASN A 136 12.83 12.74 8.87
CA ASN A 136 12.62 12.23 7.52
C ASN A 136 12.20 10.77 7.55
N VAL A 137 13.08 9.87 7.99
CA VAL A 137 12.84 8.43 7.84
C VAL A 137 11.66 7.95 8.69
N PRO A 138 11.55 8.31 9.99
CA PRO A 138 10.38 7.97 10.79
C PRO A 138 9.10 8.63 10.28
N PHE A 139 9.18 9.88 9.81
CA PHE A 139 8.03 10.63 9.30
C PHE A 139 7.47 9.99 8.04
N GLN A 140 8.35 9.57 7.12
CA GLN A 140 7.96 8.80 5.94
C GLN A 140 7.20 7.54 6.33
N GLY A 141 7.65 6.79 7.35
CA GLY A 141 6.95 5.60 7.85
C GLY A 141 5.57 5.92 8.44
N GLY A 142 5.48 6.97 9.25
CA GLY A 142 4.22 7.46 9.80
C GLY A 142 3.21 7.87 8.72
N VAL A 143 3.65 8.71 7.77
CA VAL A 143 2.82 9.19 6.65
C VAL A 143 2.41 8.03 5.72
N PHE A 144 3.31 7.09 5.44
CA PHE A 144 2.99 5.90 4.65
C PHE A 144 1.81 5.12 5.24
N ASN A 145 1.85 4.84 6.54
CA ASN A 145 0.78 4.14 7.23
C ASN A 145 -0.48 5.02 7.37
N GLY A 146 -0.32 6.34 7.48
CA GLY A 146 -1.42 7.31 7.44
C GLY A 146 -2.20 7.28 6.13
N ILE A 147 -1.52 7.20 4.98
CA ILE A 147 -2.15 7.07 3.66
C ILE A 147 -2.93 5.74 3.56
N LEU A 148 -2.35 4.65 4.07
CA LEU A 148 -3.03 3.35 4.08
C LEU A 148 -4.27 3.34 4.99
N ALA A 149 -4.19 3.96 6.16
CA ALA A 149 -5.33 4.13 7.05
C ALA A 149 -6.42 5.01 6.41
N LEU A 150 -6.02 6.08 5.70
CA LEU A 150 -6.93 6.96 4.98
C LEU A 150 -7.68 6.22 3.87
N ASP A 151 -7.00 5.39 3.06
CA ASP A 151 -7.61 4.53 2.04
C ASP A 151 -8.68 3.60 2.65
N ILE A 152 -8.39 3.01 3.81
CA ILE A 152 -9.29 2.11 4.55
C ILE A 152 -10.57 2.80 5.02
N ILE A 153 -10.47 4.04 5.52
CA ILE A 153 -11.63 4.81 6.02
C ILE A 153 -12.22 5.77 5.00
N HIS A 154 -11.65 5.89 3.80
CA HIS A 154 -11.97 6.92 2.80
C HIS A 154 -13.48 7.09 2.61
N ASN A 155 -14.18 5.98 2.40
CA ASN A 155 -15.61 5.94 2.13
C ASN A 155 -16.51 6.20 3.37
N ASP A 156 -15.93 6.49 4.54
CA ASP A 156 -16.62 6.88 5.76
C ASP A 156 -16.39 8.35 6.14
N LEU A 157 -15.60 9.07 5.34
CA LEU A 157 -15.36 10.50 5.48
C LEU A 157 -16.28 11.29 4.54
N SER A 158 -16.69 12.49 4.97
CA SER A 158 -17.26 13.47 4.05
C SER A 158 -16.21 13.98 3.07
N SER A 159 -16.63 14.48 1.91
CA SER A 159 -15.71 15.06 0.93
C SER A 159 -14.87 16.21 1.49
N THR A 160 -15.42 17.00 2.43
CA THR A 160 -14.68 18.07 3.09
C THR A 160 -13.61 17.53 4.04
N GLU A 161 -13.94 16.54 4.86
CA GLU A 161 -12.95 15.91 5.77
C GLU A 161 -11.81 15.27 4.96
N LEU A 162 -12.15 14.57 3.88
CA LEU A 162 -11.17 13.96 2.99
C LEU A 162 -10.23 15.01 2.39
N LEU A 163 -10.77 16.07 1.78
CA LEU A 163 -9.96 17.13 1.15
C LEU A 163 -9.05 17.83 2.16
N ASN A 164 -9.50 18.02 3.41
CA ASN A 164 -8.69 18.64 4.45
C ASN A 164 -7.50 17.77 4.84
N ILE A 165 -7.72 16.46 5.07
CA ILE A 165 -6.64 15.52 5.40
C ILE A 165 -5.67 15.42 4.22
N GLU A 166 -6.17 15.32 3.00
CA GLU A 166 -5.33 15.21 1.81
C GLU A 166 -4.47 16.47 1.60
N ALA A 167 -5.05 17.66 1.80
CA ALA A 167 -4.34 18.93 1.71
C ALA A 167 -3.25 19.08 2.79
N ALA A 168 -3.40 18.40 3.95
CA ALA A 168 -2.38 18.37 4.98
C ALA A 168 -1.24 17.38 4.65
N ILE A 169 -1.56 16.21 4.09
CA ILE A 169 -0.56 15.16 3.77
C ILE A 169 0.33 15.57 2.60
N GLU A 170 -0.24 16.18 1.56
CA GLU A 170 0.47 16.43 0.29
C GLU A 170 1.75 17.27 0.43
N PRO A 171 1.77 18.40 1.16
CA PRO A 171 2.99 19.17 1.36
C PRO A 171 4.11 18.36 2.01
N LEU A 172 3.80 17.57 3.04
CA LEU A 172 4.79 16.76 3.77
C LEU A 172 5.34 15.64 2.90
N VAL A 173 4.49 14.98 2.12
CA VAL A 173 4.95 13.99 1.13
C VAL A 173 5.92 14.62 0.12
N ASN A 174 5.63 15.83 -0.34
CA ASN A 174 6.45 16.53 -1.33
C ASN A 174 7.74 17.14 -0.74
N SER A 175 7.85 17.28 0.59
CA SER A 175 9.04 17.87 1.23
C SER A 175 10.13 16.85 1.55
N PHE A 176 9.82 15.55 1.57
CA PHE A 176 10.81 14.52 1.92
C PHE A 176 12.02 14.52 0.98
N VAL A 177 13.21 14.50 1.59
CA VAL A 177 14.48 14.66 0.87
C VAL A 177 14.94 13.40 0.13
N ASP A 178 15.74 13.63 -0.92
CA ASP A 178 16.29 12.58 -1.79
C ASP A 178 17.47 11.79 -1.20
N THR A 179 17.89 12.04 0.05
CA THR A 179 18.97 11.27 0.70
C THR A 179 18.53 9.85 1.09
N TRP A 180 17.24 9.64 1.34
CA TRP A 180 16.67 8.33 1.73
C TRP A 180 15.65 7.82 0.71
N LYS A 181 16.05 7.80 -0.56
CA LYS A 181 15.18 7.57 -1.74
C LYS A 181 14.25 6.37 -1.64
N GLN A 182 14.67 5.23 -1.10
CA GLN A 182 13.76 4.07 -1.00
C GLN A 182 12.52 4.40 -0.17
N GLY A 183 12.65 5.23 0.87
CA GLY A 183 11.55 5.64 1.72
C GLY A 183 10.73 6.75 1.07
N SER A 184 11.37 7.85 0.69
CA SER A 184 10.67 9.01 0.10
C SER A 184 9.92 8.64 -1.19
N ARG A 185 10.55 7.89 -2.09
CA ARG A 185 9.91 7.43 -3.35
C ARG A 185 8.80 6.42 -3.14
N SER A 186 8.90 5.56 -2.11
CA SER A 186 7.80 4.66 -1.74
C SER A 186 6.56 5.44 -1.29
N VAL A 187 6.75 6.45 -0.44
CA VAL A 187 5.66 7.34 0.03
C VAL A 187 5.08 8.16 -1.13
N GLY A 188 5.94 8.75 -1.97
CA GLY A 188 5.52 9.51 -3.15
C GLY A 188 4.73 8.66 -4.15
N ALA A 189 5.17 7.44 -4.42
CA ALA A 189 4.45 6.50 -5.26
C ALA A 189 3.10 6.11 -4.64
N LEU A 190 3.06 5.85 -3.31
CA LEU A 190 1.82 5.48 -2.62
C LEU A 190 0.80 6.60 -2.67
N TRP A 191 1.23 7.84 -2.39
CA TRP A 191 0.40 9.02 -2.48
C TRP A 191 -0.16 9.22 -3.89
N SER A 192 0.71 9.10 -4.91
CA SER A 192 0.31 9.28 -6.31
C SER A 192 -0.68 8.21 -6.76
N LEU A 193 -0.48 6.96 -6.33
CA LEU A 193 -1.42 5.86 -6.58
C LEU A 193 -2.77 6.14 -5.90
N TYR A 194 -2.76 6.53 -4.62
CA TYR A 194 -3.95 6.90 -3.86
C TYR A 194 -4.74 8.05 -4.51
N LYS A 195 -4.05 9.08 -5.03
CA LYS A 195 -4.66 10.24 -5.72
C LYS A 195 -5.09 9.94 -7.16
N GLY A 196 -4.72 8.79 -7.72
CA GLY A 196 -4.97 8.46 -9.13
C GLY A 196 -4.08 9.24 -10.12
N ASP A 197 -2.96 9.81 -9.66
CA ASP A 197 -1.98 10.47 -10.52
C ASP A 197 -1.02 9.43 -11.13
N SER A 198 -1.46 8.84 -12.24
CA SER A 198 -0.69 7.79 -12.94
C SER A 198 0.69 8.24 -13.43
N ALA A 199 0.85 9.51 -13.80
CA ALA A 199 2.11 10.04 -14.31
C ALA A 199 3.13 10.17 -13.17
N LYS A 200 2.72 10.80 -12.06
CA LYS A 200 3.56 10.93 -10.87
C LYS A 200 3.85 9.55 -10.26
N PHE A 201 2.85 8.67 -10.18
CA PHE A 201 3.04 7.29 -9.71
C PHE A 201 4.12 6.55 -10.52
N THR A 202 4.07 6.63 -11.85
CA THR A 202 5.06 5.97 -12.71
C THR A 202 6.47 6.53 -12.47
N SER A 203 6.60 7.85 -12.33
CA SER A 203 7.88 8.50 -12.03
C SER A 203 8.45 8.07 -10.69
N GLU A 204 7.64 8.16 -9.62
CA GLU A 204 8.05 7.79 -8.26
C GLU A 204 8.39 6.30 -8.16
N LEU A 205 7.62 5.42 -8.81
CA LEU A 205 7.89 3.98 -8.85
C LEU A 205 9.21 3.68 -9.58
N GLN A 206 9.51 4.38 -10.68
CA GLN A 206 10.78 4.23 -11.39
C GLN A 206 11.96 4.62 -10.50
N GLU A 207 11.86 5.75 -9.80
CA GLU A 207 12.91 6.21 -8.89
C GLU A 207 13.05 5.33 -7.64
N TYR A 208 11.94 4.81 -7.12
CA TYR A 208 11.92 3.80 -6.06
C TYR A 208 12.70 2.54 -6.48
N ASN A 209 12.44 2.04 -7.68
CA ASN A 209 13.16 0.87 -8.22
C ASN A 209 14.64 1.15 -8.41
N GLN A 210 14.98 2.31 -8.97
CA GLN A 210 16.38 2.71 -9.12
C GLN A 210 17.08 2.78 -7.77
N ALA A 211 16.45 3.35 -6.73
CA ALA A 211 17.02 3.46 -5.39
C ALA A 211 17.32 2.09 -4.75
N TRP A 212 16.55 1.05 -5.06
CA TRP A 212 16.86 -0.32 -4.62
C TRP A 212 18.03 -0.91 -5.40
N MET A 213 18.06 -0.73 -6.72
CA MET A 213 19.13 -1.26 -7.57
C MET A 213 20.49 -0.59 -7.32
N GLU A 214 20.51 0.68 -6.90
CA GLU A 214 21.74 1.36 -6.46
C GLU A 214 22.36 0.72 -5.21
N GLY A 215 21.53 0.10 -4.34
CA GLY A 215 21.96 -0.51 -3.09
C GLY A 215 22.32 -1.99 -3.18
N ILE A 216 22.10 -2.63 -4.34
CA ILE A 216 22.24 -4.09 -4.52
C ILE A 216 23.18 -4.37 -5.70
N THR A 217 24.25 -5.13 -5.47
CA THR A 217 25.15 -5.57 -6.53
C THR A 217 24.46 -6.54 -7.50
N THR A 218 25.02 -6.73 -8.70
CA THR A 218 24.44 -7.62 -9.72
C THR A 218 24.31 -9.08 -9.29
N ASP A 219 25.24 -9.58 -8.48
CA ASP A 219 25.19 -10.92 -7.88
C ASP A 219 24.26 -10.98 -6.66
N GLY A 220 23.76 -9.82 -6.25
CA GLY A 220 22.78 -9.71 -5.22
C GLY A 220 23.37 -9.64 -3.82
N VAL A 221 24.13 -8.59 -3.54
CA VAL A 221 24.65 -8.28 -2.21
C VAL A 221 24.30 -6.83 -1.91
N TYR A 222 23.77 -6.57 -0.72
CA TYR A 222 23.57 -5.18 -0.28
C TYR A 222 24.91 -4.52 -0.05
N VAL A 223 25.16 -3.42 -0.74
CA VAL A 223 26.46 -2.74 -0.73
C VAL A 223 26.84 -2.18 0.64
N GLU A 224 25.85 -1.81 1.46
CA GLU A 224 26.05 -1.31 2.84
C GLU A 224 26.25 -2.45 3.86
N GLY A 225 26.18 -3.71 3.42
CA GLY A 225 26.35 -4.89 4.26
C GLY A 225 25.03 -5.44 4.85
N PRO A 226 25.10 -6.65 5.44
CA PRO A 226 23.92 -7.41 5.83
C PRO A 226 23.12 -6.79 6.99
N GLY A 227 23.77 -6.06 7.90
CA GLY A 227 23.07 -5.34 8.97
C GLY A 227 22.19 -4.20 8.43
N TYR A 228 22.70 -3.44 7.47
CA TYR A 228 21.92 -2.40 6.79
C TYR A 228 20.83 -2.99 5.90
N ALA A 229 21.09 -4.12 5.24
CA ALA A 229 20.08 -4.86 4.49
C ALA A 229 18.89 -5.24 5.39
N GLN A 230 19.15 -5.86 6.54
CA GLN A 230 18.13 -6.19 7.52
C GLN A 230 17.36 -4.93 7.96
N ALA A 231 18.06 -3.85 8.28
CA ALA A 231 17.46 -2.58 8.70
C ALA A 231 16.57 -1.92 7.63
N ARG A 232 16.71 -2.28 6.35
CA ARG A 232 15.93 -1.70 5.24
C ARG A 232 14.80 -2.62 4.78
N LEU A 233 14.97 -3.93 4.93
CA LEU A 233 14.03 -4.94 4.45
C LEU A 233 13.12 -5.48 5.56
N ASN A 234 13.56 -5.45 6.82
CA ASN A 234 12.87 -6.16 7.91
C ASN A 234 12.70 -5.37 9.21
N ASP A 235 13.30 -4.19 9.35
CA ASP A 235 13.11 -3.38 10.54
C ASP A 235 11.74 -2.67 10.51
N CYS A 236 10.94 -2.89 11.54
CA CYS A 236 9.63 -2.29 11.73
C CYS A 236 9.66 -0.76 11.91
N SER A 237 10.85 -0.16 12.06
CA SER A 237 11.04 1.30 12.06
C SER A 237 11.21 1.92 10.68
N ARG A 238 11.30 1.10 9.63
CA ARG A 238 11.65 1.50 8.26
C ARG A 238 10.89 0.69 7.20
N GLU A 239 9.77 0.10 7.58
CA GLU A 239 8.99 -0.84 6.81
C GLU A 239 8.41 -0.24 5.54
N HIS A 240 8.15 1.08 5.51
CA HIS A 240 7.68 1.80 4.31
C HIS A 240 8.61 1.63 3.11
N LYS A 241 9.89 1.32 3.35
CA LYS A 241 10.87 1.05 2.28
C LYS A 241 10.57 -0.27 1.57
N SER A 242 10.25 -1.34 2.31
CA SER A 242 10.02 -2.67 1.75
C SER A 242 8.55 -2.97 1.49
N LEU A 243 7.62 -2.45 2.30
CA LEU A 243 6.17 -2.60 2.08
C LEU A 243 5.69 -2.00 0.75
N GLY A 244 6.44 -1.03 0.19
CA GLY A 244 6.21 -0.55 -1.17
C GLY A 244 6.19 -1.71 -2.18
N MET A 245 7.16 -2.63 -2.12
CA MET A 245 7.26 -3.78 -3.03
C MET A 245 5.98 -4.64 -3.01
N ASP A 246 5.46 -4.90 -1.81
CA ASP A 246 4.24 -5.67 -1.61
C ASP A 246 3.01 -5.00 -2.25
N ILE A 247 2.89 -3.68 -2.11
CA ILE A 247 1.79 -2.90 -2.69
C ILE A 247 1.91 -2.87 -4.22
N TRP A 248 3.10 -2.62 -4.76
CA TRP A 248 3.30 -2.59 -6.21
C TRP A 248 2.96 -3.95 -6.82
N GLU A 249 3.39 -5.05 -6.20
CA GLU A 249 3.04 -6.39 -6.67
C GLU A 249 1.54 -6.69 -6.56
N TYR A 250 0.85 -6.23 -5.50
CA TYR A 250 -0.61 -6.30 -5.38
C TYR A 250 -1.33 -5.68 -6.58
N HIS A 251 -0.80 -4.56 -7.07
CA HIS A 251 -1.33 -3.82 -8.21
C HIS A 251 -0.77 -4.28 -9.56
N GLY A 252 0.05 -5.35 -9.58
CA GLY A 252 0.66 -5.88 -10.80
C GLY A 252 1.79 -5.03 -11.37
N HIS A 253 2.37 -4.15 -10.55
CA HIS A 253 3.50 -3.31 -10.88
C HIS A 253 4.81 -3.96 -10.40
N HIS A 254 5.59 -4.42 -11.37
CA HIS A 254 6.87 -5.13 -11.13
C HIS A 254 6.69 -6.48 -10.44
N ASN A 255 7.75 -7.30 -10.47
CA ASN A 255 7.74 -8.62 -9.89
C ASN A 255 8.95 -8.77 -8.98
N TYR A 256 8.83 -8.22 -7.77
CA TYR A 256 9.92 -8.18 -6.79
C TYR A 256 10.23 -9.59 -6.27
N TYR A 257 9.26 -10.50 -6.30
CA TYR A 257 9.39 -11.83 -5.73
C TYR A 257 9.69 -12.97 -6.72
N SER A 258 9.64 -12.74 -8.04
CA SER A 258 10.08 -13.74 -9.05
C SER A 258 11.35 -13.36 -9.82
N MET A 259 11.82 -12.11 -9.77
CA MET A 259 13.21 -11.77 -10.13
C MET A 259 14.24 -12.47 -9.22
N ILE A 260 13.75 -13.05 -8.13
CA ILE A 260 14.42 -13.89 -7.14
C ILE A 260 15.05 -15.15 -7.73
N ASP A 261 14.64 -15.64 -8.91
CA ASP A 261 15.32 -16.77 -9.57
C ASP A 261 16.64 -16.37 -10.27
N SER A 262 16.95 -15.06 -10.35
CA SER A 262 18.10 -14.55 -11.12
C SER A 262 19.13 -13.73 -10.33
N SER A 263 18.84 -13.30 -9.10
CA SER A 263 19.80 -12.59 -8.23
C SER A 263 19.82 -13.20 -6.82
N ASN A 264 21.00 -13.65 -6.37
CA ASN A 264 21.17 -14.44 -5.14
C ASN A 264 20.89 -13.66 -3.84
N PHE A 265 20.65 -12.34 -3.89
CA PHE A 265 20.41 -11.51 -2.70
C PHE A 265 19.10 -11.84 -2.01
N MET A 266 18.03 -11.83 -2.81
CA MET A 266 16.67 -11.84 -2.30
C MET A 266 16.29 -13.25 -1.86
N ASN A 267 16.92 -14.29 -2.44
CA ASN A 267 16.85 -15.66 -1.94
C ASN A 267 17.42 -15.81 -0.52
N GLY A 268 18.47 -15.06 -0.14
CA GLY A 268 19.05 -15.16 1.20
C GLY A 268 18.30 -14.37 2.28
N PHE A 269 17.65 -13.26 1.90
CA PHE A 269 16.99 -12.33 2.84
C PHE A 269 15.45 -12.45 2.87
N MET A 270 14.82 -12.92 1.80
CA MET A 270 13.35 -12.96 1.65
C MET A 270 12.75 -14.36 1.70
N ASP A 271 13.56 -15.42 1.90
CA ASP A 271 13.07 -16.80 2.17
C ASP A 271 12.24 -16.91 3.47
N ILE A 272 12.04 -15.80 4.18
CA ILE A 272 11.17 -15.68 5.36
C ILE A 272 9.76 -15.14 5.04
N ARG A 273 9.47 -14.57 3.86
CA ARG A 273 8.16 -13.92 3.64
C ARG A 273 7.54 -14.15 2.27
N ILE A 274 7.10 -15.39 2.05
CA ILE A 274 6.13 -15.73 1.01
C ILE A 274 4.76 -15.87 1.68
N HIS A 275 4.00 -14.78 1.73
CA HIS A 275 2.55 -14.67 1.49
C HIS A 275 1.92 -13.41 2.11
N ARG A 276 1.19 -12.70 1.24
CA ARG A 276 0.15 -11.67 1.44
C ARG A 276 0.53 -10.43 2.26
N ILE A 277 0.44 -9.26 1.60
CA ILE A 277 0.46 -7.89 2.17
C ILE A 277 -0.29 -7.78 3.49
N LEU A 278 -1.43 -8.49 3.61
CA LEU A 278 -2.19 -8.56 4.84
C LEU A 278 -1.44 -9.35 5.91
N ASP A 279 -0.93 -10.54 5.64
CA ASP A 279 -0.10 -11.26 6.61
C ASP A 279 1.15 -10.45 6.99
N GLN A 280 1.73 -9.61 6.11
CA GLN A 280 2.80 -8.68 6.50
C GLN A 280 2.32 -7.42 7.25
N TRP A 281 1.12 -6.90 7.01
CA TRP A 281 0.52 -5.84 7.84
C TRP A 281 0.17 -6.38 9.23
N PHE A 282 -0.42 -7.57 9.27
CA PHE A 282 -0.64 -8.33 10.48
C PHE A 282 0.72 -8.56 11.19
N LEU A 283 1.72 -9.18 10.55
CA LEU A 283 2.99 -9.55 11.20
C LEU A 283 3.89 -8.32 11.48
N GLY A 284 3.93 -7.34 10.58
CA GLY A 284 4.77 -6.13 10.64
C GLY A 284 4.30 -5.13 11.69
N ILE A 285 3.01 -5.08 11.99
CA ILE A 285 2.47 -4.29 13.10
C ILE A 285 2.79 -4.95 14.46
N LEU A 286 3.08 -6.26 14.50
CA LEU A 286 3.02 -7.05 15.75
C LEU A 286 4.33 -7.66 16.24
N PHE A 287 5.41 -7.58 15.47
CA PHE A 287 6.69 -8.17 15.86
C PHE A 287 7.88 -7.19 15.89
N PRO A 288 7.84 -6.10 16.68
CA PRO A 288 9.08 -5.38 17.01
C PRO A 288 9.97 -6.15 18.00
N ASN A 289 9.47 -7.15 18.75
CA ASN A 289 10.19 -7.72 19.91
C ASN A 289 10.02 -9.25 20.18
N ILE A 290 9.69 -10.08 19.19
CA ILE A 290 9.69 -11.54 19.41
C ILE A 290 10.73 -12.20 18.53
N ILE A 291 11.83 -12.60 19.18
CA ILE A 291 12.80 -13.55 18.67
C ILE A 291 12.12 -14.92 18.59
N PHE A 292 12.03 -15.50 17.40
CA PHE A 292 12.02 -16.95 17.23
C PHE A 292 13.36 -17.35 16.60
#